data_AF-A0A933JKH0-F1
#
_entry.id   AF-A0A933JKH0-F1
#
_cell.length_a   1.000
_cell.length_b   1.000
_cell.length_c   1.000
_cell.angle_alpha   90.00
_cell.angle_beta   90.00
_cell.angle_gamma   90.00
#
_symmetry.space_group_name_H-M   'P 1'
#
loop_
_entity.id
_entity.type
_entity.pdbx_description
1 polymer ?
#
loop_
_entity_poly.entity_id
_entity_poly.type
_entity_poly.pdbx_seq_one_letter_code
_entity_poly.pdbx_strand_id
1 'polypeptide(L)'
;MSGRILVQANHHATTEFAYRNEPLDDADPETNEMSRLAYSEAREAALKEALQGLGGTSTIDDVAACLDVEPVCNDESYQQMVFVPETGKVKVWRWAR
;
A
#
# COMPACT_ATOMS: atom_id res chain seq x y z
N MET A 1 -0.10 -19.94 2.24
CA MET A 1 -0.58 -19.41 0.95
C MET A 1 0.56 -19.49 -0.05
N SER A 2 0.45 -20.19 -1.19
CA SER A 2 1.48 -20.20 -2.25
C SER A 2 1.11 -19.26 -3.41
N GLY A 3 0.58 -18.08 -3.08
CA GLY A 3 0.15 -17.07 -4.06
C GLY A 3 1.30 -16.16 -4.51
N ARG A 4 1.19 -15.62 -5.72
CA ARG A 4 2.07 -14.52 -6.15
C ARG A 4 1.66 -13.25 -5.40
N ILE A 5 2.61 -12.57 -4.76
CA ILE A 5 2.38 -11.29 -4.08
C ILE A 5 2.38 -10.18 -5.14
N LEU A 6 1.32 -9.38 -5.16
CA LEU A 6 1.21 -8.16 -5.95
C LEU A 6 1.05 -6.99 -4.97
N VAL A 7 1.93 -5.99 -5.10
CA VAL A 7 1.91 -4.76 -4.30
C VAL A 7 1.92 -3.58 -5.26
N GLN A 8 1.15 -2.54 -4.94
CA GLN A 8 1.05 -1.33 -5.75
C GLN A 8 0.90 -0.13 -4.80
N ALA A 9 1.72 0.91 -5.02
CA ALA A 9 1.57 2.22 -4.39
C ALA A 9 1.14 3.27 -5.44
N ASN A 10 1.19 4.55 -5.07
CA ASN A 10 0.67 5.66 -5.87
C ASN A 10 1.59 6.13 -7.01
N HIS A 11 2.71 5.44 -7.28
CA HIS A 11 3.57 5.77 -8.40
C HIS A 11 3.22 4.93 -9.62
N HIS A 12 3.56 5.44 -10.80
CA HIS A 12 3.22 4.79 -12.05
C HIS A 12 4.06 3.52 -12.23
N ALA A 13 3.41 2.35 -12.14
CA ALA A 13 4.07 1.09 -12.48
C ALA A 13 4.34 0.97 -14.00
N THR A 14 3.66 1.75 -14.84
CA THR A 14 3.88 1.81 -16.30
C THR A 14 3.72 3.23 -16.84
N THR A 15 4.39 3.53 -17.96
CA THR A 15 4.27 4.81 -18.70
C THR A 15 2.85 5.11 -19.16
N GLU A 16 2.01 4.10 -19.36
CA GLU A 16 0.61 4.28 -19.77
C GLU A 16 -0.27 4.84 -18.63
N PHE A 17 0.04 4.49 -17.37
CA PHE A 17 -0.67 5.04 -16.20
C PHE A 17 -0.25 6.47 -15.84
N ALA A 18 0.95 6.89 -16.25
CA ALA A 18 1.43 8.26 -16.08
C ALA A 18 0.60 9.25 -16.92
N TYR A 19 0.46 8.96 -18.22
CA TYR A 19 -0.25 9.83 -19.16
C TYR A 19 -1.74 10.05 -18.83
N ARG A 20 -2.40 9.09 -18.18
CA ARG A 20 -3.85 9.21 -17.87
C ARG A 20 -4.16 9.94 -16.56
N ASN A 21 -3.16 10.20 -15.72
CA ASN A 21 -3.33 10.85 -14.41
C ASN A 21 -2.61 12.21 -14.30
N GLU A 22 -1.98 12.67 -15.38
CA GLU A 22 -1.35 14.00 -15.54
C GLU A 22 -2.21 15.20 -15.06
N PRO A 23 -3.57 15.18 -15.06
CA PRO A 23 -4.36 16.30 -14.52
C PRO A 23 -4.44 16.38 -12.99
N LEU A 24 -3.87 15.43 -12.24
CA LEU A 24 -3.90 15.45 -10.76
C LEU A 24 -2.71 16.20 -10.15
N ASP A 25 -1.77 16.69 -10.96
CA ASP A 25 -0.55 17.40 -10.53
C ASP A 25 -0.77 18.89 -10.21
N ASP A 26 -2.01 19.35 -10.05
CA ASP A 26 -2.34 20.69 -9.52
C ASP A 26 -2.01 20.86 -8.01
N ALA A 27 -1.21 19.96 -7.42
CA ALA A 27 -0.86 19.97 -6.01
C ALA A 27 0.56 20.51 -5.76
N ASP A 28 0.61 21.78 -5.34
CA ASP A 28 1.63 22.45 -4.52
C ASP A 28 3.14 22.28 -4.92
N PRO A 29 3.78 23.33 -5.48
CA PRO A 29 5.17 23.30 -5.94
C PRO A 29 6.22 23.13 -4.82
N GLU A 30 5.84 23.18 -3.53
CA GLU A 30 6.80 22.99 -2.42
C GLU A 30 7.13 21.52 -2.12
N THR A 31 6.33 20.58 -2.63
CA THR A 31 6.63 19.14 -2.53
C THR A 31 7.17 18.61 -3.85
N ASN A 32 8.51 18.58 -3.95
CA ASN A 32 9.24 18.04 -5.09
C ASN A 32 8.67 16.67 -5.52
N GLU A 33 8.23 16.53 -6.77
CA GLU A 33 7.73 15.28 -7.37
C GLU A 33 8.66 14.09 -7.12
N MET A 34 9.98 14.32 -7.13
CA MET A 34 10.97 13.28 -6.80
C MET A 34 10.81 12.73 -5.38
N SER A 35 10.42 13.58 -4.43
CA SER A 35 10.16 13.17 -3.04
C SER A 35 8.86 12.36 -2.92
N ARG A 36 7.84 12.68 -3.72
CA ARG A 36 6.57 11.93 -3.77
C ARG A 36 6.78 10.55 -4.37
N LEU A 37 7.55 10.47 -5.47
CA LEU A 37 7.91 9.20 -6.10
C LEU A 37 8.71 8.31 -5.14
N ALA A 38 9.79 8.84 -4.55
CA ALA A 38 10.61 8.10 -3.61
C ALA A 38 9.81 7.58 -2.39
N TYR A 39 8.91 8.40 -1.85
CA TYR A 39 8.03 7.97 -0.75
C TYR A 39 7.06 6.87 -1.18
N SER A 40 6.51 6.98 -2.39
CA SER A 40 5.62 5.95 -2.97
C SER A 40 6.35 4.63 -3.20
N GLU A 41 7.57 4.65 -3.74
CA GLU A 41 8.42 3.46 -3.93
C GLU A 41 8.76 2.82 -2.58
N ALA A 42 9.08 3.63 -1.55
CA ALA A 42 9.36 3.13 -0.21
C ALA A 42 8.17 2.39 0.41
N ARG A 43 6.94 2.90 0.23
CA ARG A 43 5.71 2.22 0.70
C ARG A 43 5.49 0.89 0.00
N GLU A 44 5.69 0.82 -1.31
CA GLU A 44 5.58 -0.44 -2.04
C GLU A 44 6.60 -1.47 -1.53
N ALA A 45 7.86 -1.06 -1.41
CA ALA A 45 8.94 -1.93 -0.97
C ALA A 45 8.68 -2.47 0.44
N ALA A 46 8.30 -1.59 1.39
CA ALA A 46 8.01 -1.98 2.77
C ALA A 46 6.86 -2.98 2.89
N LEU A 47 5.74 -2.74 2.18
CA LEU A 47 4.60 -3.67 2.20
C LEU A 47 4.96 -5.01 1.55
N LYS A 48 5.72 -4.99 0.45
CA LYS A 48 6.19 -6.21 -0.22
C LYS A 48 7.08 -7.04 0.68
N GLU A 49 8.03 -6.42 1.37
CA GLU A 49 8.91 -7.08 2.33
C GLU A 49 8.09 -7.69 3.48
N ALA A 50 7.17 -6.93 4.07
CA ALA A 50 6.30 -7.42 5.14
C ALA A 50 5.49 -8.65 4.71
N LEU A 51 4.91 -8.64 3.50
CA LEU A 51 4.15 -9.76 2.96
C LEU A 51 5.03 -10.97 2.60
N GLN A 52 6.27 -10.74 2.14
CA GLN A 52 7.23 -11.80 1.85
C GLN A 52 7.78 -12.46 3.12
N GLY A 53 7.83 -11.72 4.22
CA GLY A 53 8.19 -12.23 5.54
C GLY A 53 7.13 -13.16 6.15
N LEU A 54 5.91 -13.18 5.60
CA LEU A 54 4.88 -14.12 6.03
C LEU A 54 5.27 -15.56 5.65
N GLY A 55 5.24 -16.44 6.64
CA GLY A 55 5.54 -17.87 6.45
C GLY A 55 4.51 -18.62 5.60
N GLY A 56 4.69 -19.93 5.45
CA GLY A 56 3.82 -20.77 4.61
C GLY A 56 2.35 -20.84 5.06
N THR A 57 2.06 -20.59 6.33
CA THR A 57 0.70 -20.52 6.89
C THR A 57 0.52 -19.19 7.60
N SER A 58 -0.38 -18.34 7.08
CA SER A 58 -0.65 -17.00 7.61
C SER A 58 -2.14 -16.82 7.80
N THR A 59 -2.49 -16.01 8.80
CA THR A 59 -3.85 -15.63 9.15
C THR A 59 -4.19 -14.26 8.55
N ILE A 60 -5.47 -13.89 8.60
CA ILE A 60 -5.91 -12.54 8.22
C ILE A 60 -5.28 -11.47 9.13
N ASP A 61 -4.98 -11.83 10.39
CA ASP A 61 -4.35 -10.93 11.36
C ASP A 61 -2.87 -10.70 11.04
N ASP A 62 -2.16 -11.73 10.56
CA ASP A 62 -0.78 -11.57 10.11
C ASP A 62 -0.68 -10.63 8.92
N VAL A 63 -1.61 -10.75 7.96
CA VAL A 63 -1.68 -9.84 6.80
C VAL A 63 -2.09 -8.42 7.25
N ALA A 64 -2.96 -8.30 8.24
CA ALA A 64 -3.33 -6.99 8.78
C ALA A 64 -2.14 -6.27 9.42
N ALA A 65 -1.29 -7.00 10.16
CA ALA A 65 -0.08 -6.45 10.74
C ALA A 65 0.92 -5.93 9.68
N CYS A 66 0.94 -6.51 8.47
CA CYS A 66 1.75 -5.98 7.37
C CYS A 66 1.32 -4.57 6.92
N LEU A 67 0.06 -4.19 7.14
CA LEU A 67 -0.42 -2.85 6.81
C LEU A 67 -0.03 -1.82 7.86
N ASP A 68 0.32 -2.22 9.09
CA ASP A 68 0.71 -1.30 10.18
C ASP A 68 2.19 -0.87 10.11
N VAL A 69 2.94 -1.29 9.08
CA VAL A 69 4.37 -1.00 8.90
C VAL A 69 4.59 0.42 8.36
N GLU A 70 5.57 1.17 8.86
CA GLU A 70 5.99 2.45 8.27
C GLU A 70 6.82 2.19 6.99
N PRO A 71 6.60 2.90 5.87
CA PRO A 71 5.69 4.03 5.67
C PRO A 71 4.30 3.68 5.12
N VAL A 72 3.90 2.40 5.16
CA VAL A 72 2.61 1.93 4.65
C VAL A 72 1.45 2.51 5.46
N CYS A 73 1.50 2.38 6.79
CA CYS A 73 0.67 3.15 7.70
C CYS A 73 1.44 4.40 8.09
N ASN A 74 0.81 5.56 7.93
CA ASN A 74 1.40 6.87 8.20
C ASN A 74 0.31 7.82 8.73
N ASP A 75 0.69 9.05 9.05
CA ASP A 75 -0.25 10.07 9.55
C ASP A 75 -1.38 10.38 8.55
N GLU A 76 -1.20 10.10 7.25
CA GLU A 76 -2.18 10.27 6.19
C GLU A 76 -3.17 9.10 6.04
N SER A 77 -2.96 8.01 6.78
CA SER A 77 -3.79 6.82 6.71
C SER A 77 -5.09 7.00 7.50
N TYR A 78 -6.24 6.79 6.85
CA TYR A 78 -7.57 6.94 7.47
C TYR A 78 -8.29 5.60 7.73
N GLN A 79 -8.11 4.65 6.83
CA GLN A 79 -8.75 3.34 6.88
C GLN A 79 -7.85 2.30 6.25
N GLN A 80 -7.82 1.10 6.84
CA GLN A 80 -7.19 -0.08 6.27
C GLN A 80 -8.16 -1.26 6.26
N MET A 81 -7.90 -2.21 5.36
CA MET A 81 -8.76 -3.38 5.17
C MET A 81 -7.95 -4.57 4.68
N VAL A 82 -8.29 -5.75 5.19
CA VAL A 82 -7.87 -7.04 4.64
C VAL A 82 -9.11 -7.87 4.31
N PHE A 83 -9.09 -8.53 3.16
CA PHE A 83 -10.17 -9.38 2.69
C PHE A 83 -9.63 -10.72 2.23
N VAL A 84 -10.32 -11.81 2.60
CA VAL A 84 -10.01 -13.18 2.18
C VAL A 84 -11.12 -13.69 1.27
N PRO A 85 -10.94 -13.64 -0.06
CA PRO A 85 -12.01 -13.93 -1.03
C PRO A 85 -12.66 -15.31 -0.86
N GLU A 86 -11.85 -16.34 -0.59
CA GLU A 86 -12.32 -17.72 -0.48
C GLU A 86 -13.32 -17.94 0.66
N THR A 87 -13.20 -17.16 1.74
CA THR A 87 -14.03 -17.33 2.95
C THR A 87 -14.98 -16.16 3.19
N GLY A 88 -14.87 -15.09 2.41
CA GLY A 88 -15.61 -13.85 2.64
C GLY A 88 -15.20 -13.07 3.90
N LYS A 89 -14.14 -13.50 4.61
CA LYS A 89 -13.69 -12.83 5.83
C LYS A 89 -13.10 -11.46 5.50
N VAL A 90 -13.53 -10.46 6.26
CA VAL A 90 -13.08 -9.07 6.13
C VAL A 90 -12.62 -8.58 7.50
N LYS A 91 -11.53 -7.80 7.53
CA LYS A 91 -11.11 -6.99 8.67
C LYS A 91 -10.97 -5.55 8.19
N VAL A 92 -11.63 -4.60 8.86
CA VAL A 92 -11.55 -3.16 8.56
C VAL A 92 -11.26 -2.42 9.85
N TRP A 93 -10.37 -1.42 9.80
CA TRP A 93 -10.13 -0.52 10.92
C TRP A 93 -9.88 0.90 10.42
N ARG A 94 -10.16 1.85 11.30
CA ARG A 94 -10.12 3.28 11.05
C ARG A 94 -9.49 3.96 12.26
N TRP A 95 -8.80 5.06 12.01
CA TRP A 95 -8.34 5.93 13.08
C TRP A 95 -9.21 7.18 13.12
N ALA A 96 -9.67 7.54 14.32
CA ALA A 96 -10.25 8.85 14.56
C ALA A 96 -9.12 9.87 14.52
N ARG A 97 -9.26 10.89 13.68
CA ARG A 97 -8.47 12.10 13.80
C ARG A 97 -9.16 13.09 14.71
#